data_AF-W5SKD6-F1
#
_entry.id   AF-W5SKD6-F1
#
_cell.length_a   1.000
_cell.length_b   1.000
_cell.length_c   1.000
_cell.angle_alpha   90.00
_cell.angle_beta   90.00
_cell.angle_gamma   90.00
#
_symmetry.space_group_name_H-M   'P 1'
#
loop_
_entity.id
_entity.type
_entity.pdbx_description
1 polymer ?
#
loop_
_entity_poly.entity_id
_entity_poly.type
_entity_poly.pdbx_seq_one_letter_code
_entity_poly.pdbx_strand_id
1 'polypeptide(L)'
;MVFKNKELKYSILFKSNLSISDIAKVLGVRESTVLKAKINILGEVASDLNHYDTNACLNFDLDALARDTTCQAYMLEKERDSFYKSFYKVANSYINSHLKYKHIVINSDLKRLINLNEEILNLTKYIDNNDDKDLCKKLRLDLRYKIYKKNRLSKKIILNEMKEDYGCLLKLKKIFNSKGLKLE
;
A
#
# COMPACT_ATOMS: atom_id res chain seq x y z
N MET A 1 -11.16 -11.24 0.55
CA MET A 1 -10.79 -10.86 1.93
C MET A 1 -10.75 -12.13 2.78
N VAL A 2 -9.58 -12.61 3.19
CA VAL A 2 -9.47 -13.85 3.99
C VAL A 2 -9.36 -13.46 5.46
N PHE A 3 -10.45 -13.57 6.22
CA PHE A 3 -10.40 -13.36 7.68
C PHE A 3 -9.34 -14.30 8.29
N LYS A 4 -8.37 -13.71 9.00
CA LYS A 4 -7.19 -14.40 9.58
C LYS A 4 -7.52 -15.28 10.79
N ASN A 5 -8.68 -15.15 11.41
CA ASN A 5 -9.04 -15.93 12.60
C ASN A 5 -10.06 -17.02 12.26
N LYS A 6 -9.57 -18.26 12.10
CA LYS A 6 -10.40 -19.43 11.77
C LYS A 6 -11.34 -19.80 12.92
N GLU A 7 -10.90 -19.67 14.17
CA GLU A 7 -11.71 -20.04 15.34
C GLU A 7 -12.92 -19.11 15.52
N LEU A 8 -12.72 -17.80 15.29
CA LEU A 8 -13.80 -16.81 15.39
C LEU A 8 -14.85 -16.99 14.28
N LYS A 9 -14.45 -17.50 13.10
CA LYS A 9 -15.41 -17.90 12.04
C LYS A 9 -16.24 -19.10 12.46
N TYR A 10 -15.60 -20.15 12.99
CA TYR A 10 -16.30 -21.34 13.45
C TYR A 10 -17.26 -21.02 14.59
N SER A 11 -16.86 -20.17 15.56
CA SER A 11 -17.72 -19.81 16.69
C SER A 11 -18.96 -19.01 16.29
N ILE A 12 -18.87 -18.14 15.28
CA ILE A 12 -20.05 -17.43 14.73
C ILE A 12 -20.97 -18.43 14.01
N LEU A 13 -20.40 -19.31 13.19
CA LEU A 13 -21.18 -20.26 12.40
C LEU A 13 -21.84 -21.33 13.28
N PHE A 14 -21.22 -21.77 14.37
CA PHE A 14 -21.86 -22.68 15.33
C PHE A 14 -23.00 -22.04 16.13
N LYS A 15 -23.03 -20.71 16.23
CA LYS A 15 -24.12 -19.96 16.86
C LYS A 15 -25.28 -19.67 15.90
N SER A 16 -25.11 -19.93 14.61
CA SER A 16 -26.19 -19.87 13.63
C SER A 16 -26.93 -21.21 13.53
N ASN A 17 -28.22 -21.18 13.17
CA ASN A 17 -29.04 -22.39 12.90
C ASN A 17 -28.65 -23.11 11.60
N LEU A 18 -27.38 -23.03 11.18
CA LEU A 18 -26.88 -23.73 10.01
C LEU A 18 -26.53 -25.18 10.37
N SER A 19 -26.88 -26.10 9.48
CA SER A 19 -26.44 -27.49 9.62
C SER A 19 -24.90 -27.57 9.47
N ILE A 20 -24.30 -28.63 10.01
CA ILE A 20 -22.86 -28.90 9.83
C ILE A 20 -22.49 -28.96 8.34
N SER A 21 -23.41 -29.48 7.50
CA SER A 21 -23.25 -29.53 6.04
C SER A 21 -23.20 -28.13 5.42
N ASP A 22 -24.07 -27.23 5.86
CA ASP A 22 -24.11 -25.86 5.34
C ASP A 22 -22.90 -25.05 5.80
N ILE A 23 -22.47 -25.23 7.05
CA ILE A 23 -21.23 -24.64 7.57
C ILE A 23 -20.01 -25.14 6.77
N ALA A 24 -19.98 -26.43 6.42
CA ALA A 24 -18.91 -27.03 5.62
C ALA A 24 -18.86 -26.42 4.21
N LYS A 25 -20.03 -26.23 3.58
CA LYS A 25 -20.16 -25.56 2.27
C LYS A 25 -19.71 -24.10 2.32
N VAL A 26 -20.18 -23.34 3.33
CA VAL A 26 -19.83 -21.93 3.52
C VAL A 26 -18.32 -21.74 3.73
N LEU A 27 -17.69 -22.67 4.44
CA LEU A 27 -16.25 -22.63 4.71
C LEU A 27 -15.39 -23.31 3.65
N GLY A 28 -15.98 -24.03 2.69
CA GLY A 28 -15.26 -24.79 1.67
C GLY A 28 -14.41 -25.93 2.25
N VAL A 29 -14.88 -26.56 3.33
CA VAL A 29 -14.16 -27.65 4.03
C VAL A 29 -15.04 -28.90 4.12
N ARG A 30 -14.46 -30.03 4.54
CA ARG A 30 -15.23 -31.25 4.81
C ARG A 30 -15.99 -31.11 6.13
N GLU A 31 -17.17 -31.72 6.21
CA GLU A 31 -18.01 -31.76 7.43
C GLU A 31 -17.26 -32.31 8.65
N SER A 32 -16.38 -33.29 8.46
CA SER A 32 -15.52 -33.83 9.52
C SER A 32 -14.57 -32.79 10.12
N THR A 33 -14.13 -31.80 9.33
CA THR A 33 -13.31 -30.67 9.82
C THR A 33 -14.15 -29.72 10.67
N VAL A 34 -15.41 -29.51 10.29
CA VAL A 34 -16.38 -28.69 11.05
C VAL A 34 -16.71 -29.36 12.39
N LEU A 35 -16.97 -30.67 12.40
CA LEU A 35 -17.20 -31.45 13.62
C LEU A 35 -16.02 -31.37 14.59
N LYS A 36 -14.78 -31.55 14.11
CA LYS A 36 -13.57 -31.41 14.94
C LYS A 36 -13.45 -30.01 15.53
N ALA A 37 -13.74 -28.98 14.75
CA ALA A 37 -13.72 -27.60 15.23
C ALA A 37 -14.82 -27.35 16.29
N LYS A 38 -16.01 -27.96 16.12
CA LYS A 38 -17.11 -27.85 17.08
C LYS A 38 -16.72 -28.43 18.44
N ILE A 39 -16.16 -29.63 18.44
CA ILE A 39 -15.67 -30.30 19.65
C ILE A 39 -14.59 -29.47 20.33
N ASN A 40 -13.62 -28.98 19.57
CA ASN A 40 -12.51 -28.20 20.12
C ASN A 40 -12.93 -26.82 20.68
N ILE A 41 -13.96 -26.19 20.10
CA ILE A 41 -14.38 -24.82 20.47
C ILE A 41 -15.49 -24.81 21.52
N LEU A 42 -16.44 -25.75 21.46
CA LEU A 42 -17.60 -25.81 22.35
C LEU A 42 -17.47 -26.88 23.45
N GLY A 43 -16.47 -27.75 23.38
CA GLY A 43 -16.23 -28.78 24.40
C GLY A 43 -17.36 -29.81 24.52
N GLU A 44 -18.23 -29.95 23.50
CA GLU A 44 -19.28 -30.97 23.49
C GLU A 44 -18.64 -32.35 23.43
N VAL A 45 -18.56 -33.00 24.59
CA VAL A 45 -18.08 -34.37 24.78
C VAL A 45 -18.97 -35.31 23.97
N ALA A 46 -18.32 -36.18 23.20
CA ALA A 46 -18.93 -37.30 22.51
C ALA A 46 -19.51 -38.30 23.53
N SER A 47 -20.75 -38.07 23.95
CA SER A 47 -21.58 -39.03 24.65
C SER A 47 -23.03 -38.65 24.46
N ASP A 48 -23.54 -38.87 23.25
CA ASP A 48 -24.92 -39.25 22.93
C ASP A 48 -25.16 -39.06 21.43
N LEU A 49 -24.56 -39.94 20.63
CA LEU A 49 -24.81 -40.01 19.19
C LEU A 49 -26.19 -40.61 18.85
N ASN A 50 -27.00 -40.96 19.86
CA ASN A 50 -28.27 -41.70 19.71
C ASN A 50 -29.50 -40.96 20.26
N HIS A 51 -29.41 -39.67 20.58
CA HIS A 51 -30.57 -38.87 20.98
C HIS A 51 -30.54 -37.48 20.34
N TYR A 52 -30.54 -37.44 19.01
CA TYR A 52 -31.04 -36.26 18.32
C TYR A 52 -32.57 -36.29 18.34
N ASP A 53 -33.10 -35.91 19.50
CA ASP A 53 -34.47 -35.46 19.62
C ASP A 53 -34.56 -34.15 18.81
N THR A 54 -35.20 -34.23 17.64
CA THR A 54 -35.35 -33.15 16.65
C THR A 54 -36.18 -31.95 17.12
N ASN A 55 -36.42 -31.79 18.42
CA ASN A 55 -37.40 -30.85 18.97
C ASN A 55 -36.86 -29.87 20.02
N ALA A 56 -35.56 -29.59 20.05
CA ALA A 56 -35.07 -28.37 20.69
C ALA A 56 -35.33 -27.17 19.75
N CYS A 57 -36.60 -26.77 19.64
CA CYS A 57 -36.98 -25.47 19.10
C CYS A 57 -36.48 -24.40 20.08
N LEU A 58 -35.19 -24.09 20.00
CA LEU A 58 -34.64 -22.89 20.61
C LEU A 58 -35.26 -21.74 19.84
N ASN A 59 -36.29 -21.12 20.43
CA ASN A 59 -36.84 -19.83 20.03
C ASN A 59 -35.74 -18.77 20.13
N PHE A 60 -34.78 -18.82 19.22
CA PHE A 60 -33.84 -17.74 18.99
C PHE A 60 -34.62 -16.62 18.31
N ASP A 61 -34.63 -15.45 18.95
CA ASP A 61 -35.11 -14.23 18.32
C ASP A 61 -34.18 -13.90 17.15
N LEU A 62 -34.57 -14.38 15.96
CA LEU A 62 -33.86 -14.18 14.70
C LEU A 62 -33.73 -12.69 14.38
N ASP A 63 -34.67 -11.85 14.82
CA ASP A 63 -34.63 -10.40 14.63
C ASP A 63 -33.61 -9.73 15.56
N ALA A 64 -33.41 -10.27 16.78
CA ALA A 64 -32.31 -9.86 17.64
C ALA A 64 -30.95 -10.26 17.05
N LEU A 65 -30.82 -11.48 16.53
CA LEU A 65 -29.58 -11.94 15.91
C LEU A 65 -29.23 -11.14 14.63
N ALA A 66 -30.23 -10.85 13.80
CA ALA A 66 -30.07 -10.03 12.61
C ALA A 66 -29.64 -8.60 12.96
N ARG A 67 -30.21 -7.98 14.01
CA ARG A 67 -29.76 -6.67 14.50
C ARG A 67 -28.33 -6.70 14.99
N ASP A 68 -27.97 -7.67 15.83
CA ASP A 68 -26.63 -7.76 16.41
C ASP A 68 -25.55 -7.95 15.33
N THR A 69 -25.81 -8.84 14.36
CA THR A 69 -24.91 -9.06 13.24
C THR A 69 -24.79 -7.82 12.33
N THR A 70 -25.90 -7.10 12.12
CA THR A 70 -25.90 -5.84 11.36
C THR A 70 -25.12 -4.75 12.09
N CYS A 71 -25.30 -4.61 13.42
CA CYS A 71 -24.54 -3.67 14.24
C CYS A 71 -23.04 -3.99 14.24
N GLN A 72 -22.66 -5.27 14.35
CA GLN A 72 -21.26 -5.68 14.24
C GLN A 72 -20.68 -5.41 12.84
N ALA A 73 -21.46 -5.63 11.78
CA ALA A 73 -21.04 -5.29 10.42
C ALA A 73 -20.76 -3.79 10.27
N TYR A 74 -21.65 -2.92 10.77
CA TYR A 74 -21.44 -1.46 10.76
C TYR A 74 -20.23 -1.03 11.59
N MET A 75 -19.99 -1.64 12.75
CA MET A 75 -18.79 -1.41 13.57
C MET A 75 -17.52 -1.75 12.80
N LEU A 76 -17.49 -2.92 12.12
CA LEU A 76 -16.37 -3.35 11.30
C LEU A 76 -16.13 -2.44 10.09
N GLU A 77 -17.19 -1.92 9.46
CA GLU A 77 -17.04 -0.93 8.39
C GLU A 77 -16.45 0.39 8.90
N LYS A 78 -16.88 0.86 10.08
CA LYS A 78 -16.34 2.07 10.70
C LYS A 78 -14.86 1.92 11.08
N GLU A 79 -14.48 0.76 11.60
CA GLU A 79 -13.08 0.43 11.89
C GLU A 79 -12.24 0.37 10.60
N ARG A 80 -12.79 -0.24 9.54
CA ARG A 80 -12.17 -0.28 8.21
C ARG A 80 -11.91 1.13 7.68
N ASP A 81 -12.89 2.01 7.75
CA ASP A 81 -12.77 3.40 7.29
C ASP A 81 -11.76 4.20 8.12
N SER A 82 -11.77 4.02 9.45
CA SER A 82 -10.79 4.64 10.35
C SER A 82 -9.37 4.18 10.05
N PHE A 83 -9.19 2.88 9.80
CA PHE A 83 -7.91 2.30 9.39
C PHE A 83 -7.43 2.91 8.06
N TYR A 84 -8.28 2.96 7.04
CA TYR A 84 -7.92 3.55 5.76
C TYR A 84 -7.54 5.03 5.89
N LYS A 85 -8.34 5.83 6.62
CA LYS A 85 -8.00 7.24 6.90
C LYS A 85 -6.65 7.40 7.58
N SER A 86 -6.39 6.60 8.61
CA SER A 86 -5.11 6.61 9.34
C SER A 86 -3.95 6.18 8.45
N PHE A 87 -4.17 5.16 7.63
CA PHE A 87 -3.20 4.68 6.65
C PHE A 87 -2.84 5.77 5.64
N TYR A 88 -3.83 6.39 4.99
CA TYR A 88 -3.62 7.47 4.03
C TYR A 88 -2.91 8.67 4.67
N LYS A 89 -3.24 9.01 5.92
CA LYS A 89 -2.56 10.09 6.66
C LYS A 89 -1.07 9.79 6.83
N VAL A 90 -0.71 8.57 7.23
CA VAL A 90 0.69 8.16 7.42
C VAL A 90 1.42 8.08 6.07
N ALA A 91 0.80 7.48 5.05
CA ALA A 91 1.37 7.39 3.71
C ALA A 91 1.63 8.79 3.11
N ASN A 92 0.65 9.69 3.19
CA ASN A 92 0.81 11.07 2.72
C ASN A 92 1.87 11.84 3.51
N SER A 93 1.93 11.66 4.83
CA SER A 93 2.98 12.27 5.66
C SER A 93 4.39 11.80 5.25
N TYR A 94 4.54 10.50 4.98
CA TYR A 94 5.79 9.92 4.51
C TYR A 94 6.16 10.43 3.11
N ILE A 95 5.21 10.42 2.16
CA ILE A 95 5.41 10.92 0.79
C ILE A 95 5.82 12.40 0.83
N ASN A 96 5.11 13.24 1.60
CA ASN A 96 5.44 14.66 1.71
C ASN A 96 6.83 14.89 2.30
N SER A 97 7.22 14.09 3.30
CA SER A 97 8.56 14.18 3.90
C SER A 97 9.64 13.73 2.92
N HIS A 98 9.38 12.69 2.13
CA HIS A 98 10.28 12.22 1.09
C HIS A 98 10.44 13.25 -0.03
N LEU A 99 9.36 13.89 -0.48
CA LEU A 99 9.42 14.97 -1.48
C LEU A 99 10.26 16.16 -0.99
N LYS A 100 10.12 16.56 0.29
CA LYS A 100 10.97 17.61 0.88
C LYS A 100 12.44 17.21 0.90
N TYR A 101 12.75 15.98 1.30
CA TYR A 101 14.13 15.47 1.30
C TYR A 101 14.71 15.41 -0.12
N LYS A 102 13.95 14.86 -1.08
CA LYS A 102 14.30 14.81 -2.51
C LYS A 102 14.63 16.20 -3.03
N HIS A 103 13.80 17.19 -2.72
CA HIS A 103 14.06 18.58 -3.10
C HIS A 103 15.39 19.08 -2.53
N ILE A 104 15.68 18.86 -1.24
CA ILE A 104 16.94 19.28 -0.61
C ILE A 104 18.16 18.65 -1.29
N VAL A 105 18.12 17.34 -1.53
CA VAL A 105 19.23 16.59 -2.15
C VAL A 105 19.54 17.11 -3.55
N ILE A 106 18.49 17.39 -4.33
CA ILE A 106 18.62 17.72 -5.74
C ILE A 106 18.84 19.23 -5.96
N ASN A 107 18.47 20.08 -5.01
CA ASN A 107 18.55 21.54 -5.11
C ASN A 107 19.96 22.03 -5.49
N SER A 108 21.00 21.42 -4.94
CA SER A 108 22.38 21.80 -5.25
C SER A 108 22.76 21.56 -6.72
N ASP A 109 22.35 20.42 -7.28
CA ASP A 109 22.59 20.08 -8.68
C ASP A 109 21.67 20.88 -9.61
N LEU A 110 20.44 21.21 -9.19
CA LEU A 110 19.55 22.13 -9.93
C LEU A 110 20.12 23.54 -10.02
N LYS A 111 20.64 24.10 -8.92
CA LYS A 111 21.32 25.40 -8.94
C LYS A 111 22.51 25.40 -9.90
N ARG A 112 23.32 24.33 -9.86
CA ARG A 112 24.43 24.16 -10.81
C ARG A 112 23.96 24.11 -12.26
N LEU A 113 22.82 23.46 -12.53
CA LEU A 113 22.23 23.38 -13.87
C LEU A 113 21.74 24.75 -14.35
N ILE A 114 21.10 25.53 -13.48
CA ILE A 114 20.65 26.91 -13.76
C ILE A 114 21.85 27.79 -14.10
N ASN A 115 22.88 27.81 -13.25
CA ASN A 115 24.09 28.60 -13.49
C ASN A 115 24.77 28.20 -14.82
N LEU A 116 24.86 26.89 -15.12
CA LEU A 116 25.41 26.43 -16.40
C LEU A 116 24.57 26.89 -17.60
N ASN A 117 23.25 26.96 -17.48
CA ASN A 117 22.40 27.48 -18.54
C ASN A 117 22.61 28.98 -18.77
N GLU A 118 22.78 29.77 -17.69
CA GLU A 118 23.10 31.19 -17.79
C GLU A 118 24.47 31.40 -18.43
N GLU A 119 25.48 30.63 -18.04
CA GLU A 119 26.81 30.66 -18.68
C GLU A 119 26.73 30.34 -20.18
N ILE A 120 25.99 29.30 -20.56
CA ILE A 120 25.77 28.92 -21.97
C ILE A 120 25.08 30.05 -22.72
N LEU A 121 24.03 30.65 -22.14
CA LEU A 121 23.28 31.73 -22.77
C LEU A 121 24.17 32.96 -23.00
N ASN A 122 24.93 33.37 -21.98
CA ASN A 122 25.83 34.51 -22.06
C ASN A 122 26.95 34.28 -23.07
N LEU A 123 27.55 33.09 -23.07
CA LEU A 123 28.59 32.72 -24.03
C LEU A 123 28.05 32.70 -25.46
N THR A 124 26.83 32.21 -25.67
CA THR A 124 26.17 32.19 -26.98
C THR A 124 25.95 33.62 -27.48
N LYS A 125 25.36 34.49 -26.65
CA LYS A 125 25.18 35.92 -26.96
C LYS A 125 26.51 36.62 -27.27
N TYR A 126 27.57 36.30 -26.53
CA TYR A 126 28.88 36.89 -26.76
C TYR A 126 29.46 36.46 -28.12
N ILE A 127 29.36 35.18 -28.47
CA ILE A 127 29.82 34.66 -29.78
C ILE A 127 29.03 35.29 -30.93
N ASP A 128 27.73 35.46 -30.77
CA ASP A 128 26.85 35.99 -31.83
C ASP A 128 27.10 37.48 -32.10
N ASN A 129 27.58 38.22 -31.10
CA ASN A 129 27.83 39.66 -31.17
C ASN A 129 29.31 40.03 -31.41
N ASN A 130 30.17 39.07 -31.77
CA ASN A 130 31.61 39.29 -31.87
C ASN A 130 32.16 38.89 -33.25
N ASP A 131 32.89 39.82 -33.88
CA ASP A 131 33.38 39.68 -35.25
C ASP A 131 34.74 38.96 -35.35
N ASP A 132 35.46 38.77 -34.23
CA ASP A 132 36.72 38.03 -34.21
C ASP A 132 36.49 36.52 -34.42
N LYS A 133 36.71 36.06 -35.65
CA LYS A 133 36.49 34.67 -36.06
C LYS A 133 37.36 33.67 -35.29
N ASP A 134 38.61 34.01 -34.96
CA ASP A 134 39.52 33.08 -34.29
C ASP A 134 39.18 32.94 -32.81
N LEU A 135 38.81 34.05 -32.16
CA LEU A 135 38.26 34.03 -30.81
C LEU A 135 36.93 33.26 -30.75
N CYS A 136 36.00 33.55 -31.66
CA CYS A 136 34.71 32.86 -31.75
C CYS A 136 34.86 31.36 -31.98
N LYS A 137 35.88 30.92 -32.75
CA LYS A 137 36.17 29.49 -32.93
C LYS A 137 36.58 28.81 -31.63
N LYS A 138 37.42 29.45 -30.81
CA LYS A 138 37.82 28.93 -29.47
C LYS A 138 36.62 28.89 -28.52
N LEU A 139 35.82 29.95 -28.49
CA LEU A 139 34.64 30.04 -27.61
C LEU A 139 33.55 29.03 -28.00
N ARG A 140 33.39 28.70 -29.29
CA ARG A 140 32.48 27.63 -29.73
C ARG A 140 32.90 26.25 -29.21
N LEU A 141 34.19 25.99 -29.01
CA LEU A 141 34.65 24.76 -28.37
C LEU A 141 34.28 24.73 -26.88
N ASP A 142 34.49 25.84 -26.17
CA ASP A 142 34.06 25.98 -24.77
C ASP A 142 32.53 25.83 -24.62
N LEU A 143 31.76 26.43 -25.54
CA LEU A 143 30.30 26.29 -25.59
C LEU A 143 29.89 24.82 -25.70
N ARG A 144 30.51 24.05 -26.61
CA ARG A 144 30.24 22.61 -26.76
C ARG A 144 30.55 21.84 -25.47
N TYR A 145 31.66 22.16 -24.82
CA TYR A 145 32.03 21.54 -23.55
C TYR A 145 31.01 21.85 -22.44
N LYS A 146 30.58 23.11 -22.31
CA LYS A 146 29.53 23.50 -21.35
C LYS A 146 28.19 22.82 -21.64
N ILE A 147 27.78 22.73 -22.90
CA ILE A 147 26.56 21.99 -23.31
C ILE A 147 26.67 20.51 -22.94
N TYR A 148 27.83 19.88 -23.17
CA TYR A 148 28.07 18.50 -22.76
C TYR A 148 27.95 18.34 -21.24
N LYS A 149 28.57 19.24 -20.47
CA LYS A 149 28.50 19.26 -19.00
C LYS A 149 27.05 19.43 -18.52
N LYS A 150 26.27 20.31 -19.14
CA LYS A 150 24.83 20.49 -18.88
C LYS A 150 24.07 19.17 -19.08
N ASN A 151 24.27 18.52 -20.23
CA ASN A 151 23.58 17.27 -20.57
C ASN A 151 23.94 16.15 -19.58
N ARG A 152 25.21 16.05 -19.19
CA ARG A 152 25.67 15.09 -18.17
C ARG A 152 25.02 15.36 -16.81
N LEU A 153 24.97 16.63 -16.38
CA LEU A 153 24.35 17.01 -15.11
C LEU A 153 22.83 16.74 -15.11
N SER A 154 22.14 17.07 -16.21
CA SER A 154 20.71 16.79 -16.37
C SER A 154 20.41 15.30 -16.26
N LYS A 155 21.18 14.43 -16.95
CA LYS A 155 21.05 12.97 -16.81
C LYS A 155 21.26 12.50 -15.37
N LYS A 156 22.25 13.05 -14.67
CA LYS A 156 22.53 12.72 -13.27
C LYS A 156 21.35 13.07 -12.37
N ILE A 157 20.73 14.25 -12.56
CA ILE A 157 19.55 14.68 -11.81
C ILE A 157 18.41 13.68 -12.01
N ILE A 158 18.07 13.36 -13.26
CA ILE A 158 16.99 12.42 -13.59
C ILE A 158 17.23 11.05 -12.95
N LEU A 159 18.45 10.51 -13.07
CA LEU A 159 18.80 9.21 -12.47
C LEU A 159 18.67 9.23 -10.94
N ASN A 160 19.10 10.31 -10.30
CA ASN A 160 18.94 10.47 -8.86
C ASN A 160 17.46 10.55 -8.45
N GLU A 161 16.64 11.30 -9.20
CA GLU A 161 15.19 11.35 -8.97
C GLU A 161 14.55 9.97 -9.05
N MET A 162 14.82 9.24 -10.13
CA MET A 162 14.29 7.89 -10.33
C MET A 162 14.72 6.94 -9.22
N LYS A 163 15.98 7.03 -8.77
CA LYS A 163 16.51 6.19 -7.70
C LYS A 163 15.83 6.48 -6.36
N GLU A 164 15.63 7.74 -6.02
CA GLU A 164 14.92 8.14 -4.80
C GLU A 164 13.44 7.70 -4.84
N ASP A 165 12.76 7.92 -5.96
CA ASP A 165 11.36 7.49 -6.14
C ASP A 165 11.21 5.97 -6.02
N TYR A 166 12.11 5.21 -6.65
CA TYR A 166 12.15 3.75 -6.51
C TYR A 166 12.40 3.31 -5.07
N GLY A 167 13.33 3.96 -4.37
CA GLY A 167 13.60 3.72 -2.94
C GLY A 167 12.38 4.00 -2.05
N CYS A 168 11.62 5.05 -2.36
CA CYS A 168 10.36 5.39 -1.71
C CYS A 168 9.32 4.29 -1.90
N LEU A 169 9.11 3.84 -3.15
CA LEU A 169 8.18 2.76 -3.48
C LEU A 169 8.53 1.45 -2.77
N LEU A 170 9.81 1.07 -2.71
CA LEU A 170 10.25 -0.11 -1.97
C LEU A 170 9.96 -0.02 -0.47
N LYS A 171 10.17 1.15 0.15
CA LYS A 171 9.85 1.37 1.57
C LYS A 171 8.36 1.33 1.81
N LEU A 172 7.56 1.95 0.95
CA LEU A 172 6.09 1.84 1.00
C LEU A 172 5.69 0.37 0.91
N LYS A 173 6.16 -0.37 -0.10
CA LYS A 173 5.88 -1.81 -0.25
C LYS A 173 6.20 -2.61 1.01
N LYS A 174 7.33 -2.33 1.70
CA LYS A 174 7.66 -2.95 2.99
C LYS A 174 6.62 -2.62 4.08
N ILE A 175 6.21 -1.37 4.19
CA ILE A 175 5.18 -0.93 5.15
C ILE A 175 3.85 -1.64 4.86
N PHE A 176 3.41 -1.69 3.60
CA PHE A 176 2.20 -2.42 3.20
C PHE A 176 2.29 -3.91 3.56
N ASN A 177 3.39 -4.58 3.20
CA ASN A 177 3.63 -5.99 3.51
C ASN A 177 3.58 -6.27 5.02
N SER A 178 4.21 -5.42 5.85
CA SER A 178 4.20 -5.59 7.31
C SER A 178 2.80 -5.51 7.92
N LYS A 179 1.87 -4.80 7.26
CA LYS A 179 0.47 -4.67 7.68
C LYS A 179 -0.45 -5.69 7.01
N GLY A 180 0.09 -6.62 6.23
CA GLY A 180 -0.71 -7.61 5.49
C GLY A 180 -1.57 -7.02 4.38
N LEU A 181 -1.25 -5.80 3.93
CA LEU A 181 -1.90 -5.13 2.81
C LEU A 181 -1.14 -5.44 1.53
N LYS A 182 -1.84 -5.67 0.42
CA LYS A 182 -1.24 -5.80 -0.90
C LYS A 182 -1.37 -4.46 -1.64
N LEU A 183 -0.27 -4.00 -2.22
CA LEU A 183 -0.29 -3.07 -3.35
C LEU A 183 -0.55 -3.94 -4.58
N GLU A 184 -1.74 -3.82 -5.17
CA GLU A 184 -2.01 -4.29 -6.54
C GLU A 184 -1.53 -3.24 -7.54
#